data_AF-A0A6B3I501-F1
#
_entry.id   AF-A0A6B3I501-F1
#
_cell.length_a   1.000
_cell.length_b   1.000
_cell.length_c   1.000
_cell.angle_alpha   90.00
_cell.angle_beta   90.00
_cell.angle_gamma   90.00
#
_symmetry.space_group_name_H-M   'P 1'
#
loop_
_entity.id
_entity.type
_entity.pdbx_description
1 polymer ?
#
loop_
_entity_poly.entity_id
_entity_poly.type
_entity_poly.pdbx_seq_one_letter_code
_entity_poly.pdbx_strand_id
1 'polypeptide(L)'
;GDVRIVDYKTGKAPRPEYAEGPLFQMKFYALVIWRLKGIVPRRLQLVYLGSGDVLTYDPVVADLERVERKLLALWEAIALATETGDWRPRPTKLCGWCDHQAVCPEFGGTPPVYPLSVRPAGSSEDGQGTMGPDRAEAGRPVALEGL
;
A
#
# COMPACT_ATOMS: atom_id res chain seq x y z
N GLY A 1 -6.08 -22.89 -25.55
CA GLY A 1 -5.19 -23.80 -24.80
C GLY A 1 -5.20 -23.41 -23.35
N ASP A 2 -5.05 -24.36 -22.43
CA ASP A 2 -5.12 -24.10 -20.99
C ASP A 2 -3.83 -23.47 -20.46
N VAL A 3 -3.95 -22.51 -19.56
CA VAL A 3 -2.81 -21.81 -18.95
C VAL A 3 -2.50 -22.41 -17.58
N ARG A 4 -1.20 -22.66 -17.33
CA ARG A 4 -0.67 -23.06 -16.02
C ARG A 4 0.44 -22.09 -15.61
N ILE A 5 0.44 -21.71 -14.34
CA ILE A 5 1.53 -20.91 -13.74
C ILE A 5 2.31 -21.81 -12.80
N VAL A 6 3.63 -21.87 -12.99
CA VAL A 6 4.56 -22.66 -12.18
C VAL A 6 5.62 -21.73 -11.61
N ASP A 7 5.83 -21.80 -10.30
CA ASP A 7 6.91 -21.09 -9.62
C ASP A 7 7.84 -22.09 -8.94
N TYR A 8 9.14 -21.92 -9.16
CA TYR A 8 10.18 -22.82 -8.67
C TYR A 8 10.84 -22.21 -7.44
N LYS A 9 10.83 -22.96 -6.33
CA LYS A 9 11.46 -22.58 -5.07
C LYS A 9 12.62 -23.51 -4.78
N THR A 10 13.76 -22.98 -4.34
CA THR A 10 14.95 -23.76 -3.99
C THR A 10 14.89 -24.35 -2.57
N GLY A 11 14.07 -23.78 -1.69
CA GLY A 11 13.89 -24.25 -0.31
C GLY A 11 13.02 -25.51 -0.18
N LYS A 12 12.73 -25.89 1.07
CA LYS A 12 11.77 -26.95 1.40
C LYS A 12 10.34 -26.43 1.32
N ALA A 13 9.40 -27.30 1.01
CA ALA A 13 7.98 -26.97 1.10
C ALA A 13 7.60 -26.54 2.54
N PRO A 14 6.73 -25.53 2.68
CA PRO A 14 6.16 -25.17 3.97
C PRO A 14 5.31 -26.35 4.48
N ARG A 15 5.15 -26.42 5.80
CA ARG A 15 4.13 -27.30 6.36
C ARG A 15 2.73 -26.86 5.87
N PRO A 16 1.75 -27.77 5.75
CA PRO A 16 0.42 -27.45 5.21
C PRO A 16 -0.25 -26.24 5.89
N GLU A 17 -0.09 -26.09 7.20
CA GLU A 17 -0.63 -24.96 7.97
C GLU A 17 -0.06 -23.58 7.58
N TYR A 18 1.06 -23.54 6.84
CA TYR A 18 1.70 -22.32 6.36
C TYR A 18 1.62 -22.16 4.83
N ALA A 19 0.81 -22.97 4.14
CA ALA A 19 0.69 -22.93 2.68
C ALA A 19 -0.04 -21.67 2.15
N GLU A 20 -0.84 -20.99 2.98
CA GLU A 20 -1.60 -19.80 2.60
C GLU A 20 -0.72 -18.65 2.08
N GLY A 21 0.44 -18.41 2.69
CA GLY A 21 1.35 -17.33 2.27
C GLY A 21 1.88 -17.55 0.85
N PRO A 22 2.53 -18.70 0.57
CA PRO A 22 2.97 -19.04 -0.79
C PRO A 22 1.83 -19.11 -1.82
N LEU A 23 0.65 -19.61 -1.43
CA LEU A 23 -0.51 -19.62 -2.31
C LEU A 23 -1.03 -18.20 -2.63
N PHE A 24 -0.93 -17.24 -1.71
CA PHE A 24 -1.26 -15.84 -1.99
C PHE A 24 -0.37 -15.26 -3.11
N GLN A 25 0.95 -15.54 -3.09
CA GLN A 25 1.86 -15.12 -4.16
C GLN A 25 1.42 -15.70 -5.51
N MET A 26 1.05 -16.98 -5.56
CA MET A 26 0.60 -17.63 -6.78
C MET A 26 -0.73 -17.08 -7.29
N LYS A 27 -1.69 -16.82 -6.38
CA LYS A 27 -3.00 -16.25 -6.74
C LYS A 27 -2.87 -14.82 -7.27
N PHE A 28 -1.87 -14.05 -6.83
CA PHE A 28 -1.55 -12.74 -7.42
C PHE A 28 -1.19 -12.87 -8.91
N TYR A 29 -0.31 -13.80 -9.28
CA TYR A 29 0.03 -14.01 -10.70
C TYR A 29 -1.17 -14.45 -11.53
N ALA A 30 -2.05 -15.30 -10.98
CA ALA A 30 -3.31 -15.63 -11.64
C ALA A 30 -4.20 -14.42 -11.85
N LEU A 31 -4.33 -13.55 -10.85
CA LEU A 31 -5.10 -12.32 -10.98
C LEU A 31 -4.55 -11.42 -12.09
N VAL A 32 -3.24 -11.22 -12.15
CA VAL A 32 -2.59 -10.41 -13.20
C VAL A 32 -2.89 -10.98 -14.59
N ILE A 33 -2.71 -12.29 -14.79
CA ILE A 33 -3.02 -12.95 -16.06
C ILE A 33 -4.50 -12.80 -16.42
N TRP A 34 -5.39 -13.00 -15.44
CA TRP A 34 -6.83 -12.87 -15.67
C TRP A 34 -7.22 -11.45 -16.08
N ARG A 35 -6.68 -10.42 -15.41
CA ARG A 35 -6.94 -9.01 -15.76
C ARG A 35 -6.34 -8.60 -17.10
N LEU A 36 -5.15 -9.07 -17.46
CA LEU A 36 -4.49 -8.71 -18.72
C LEU A 36 -5.01 -9.48 -19.93
N LYS A 37 -5.47 -10.72 -19.75
CA LYS A 37 -5.79 -11.64 -20.86
C LYS A 37 -7.23 -12.16 -20.85
N GLY A 38 -8.02 -11.87 -19.82
CA GLY A 38 -9.38 -12.38 -19.67
C GLY A 38 -9.48 -13.88 -19.39
N ILE A 39 -8.36 -14.55 -19.07
CA ILE A 39 -8.30 -16.01 -18.88
C ILE A 39 -7.89 -16.32 -17.45
N VAL A 40 -8.68 -17.13 -16.74
CA VAL A 40 -8.31 -17.68 -15.44
C VAL A 40 -7.40 -18.90 -15.67
N PRO A 41 -6.15 -18.92 -15.13
CA PRO A 41 -5.30 -20.10 -15.24
C PRO A 41 -5.97 -21.34 -14.66
N ARG A 42 -5.81 -22.48 -15.31
CA ARG A 42 -6.42 -23.74 -14.87
C ARG A 42 -5.74 -24.28 -13.61
N ARG A 43 -4.46 -23.98 -13.43
CA ARG A 43 -3.64 -24.52 -12.34
C ARG A 43 -2.47 -23.61 -11.96
N LEU A 44 -2.22 -23.54 -10.67
CA LEU A 44 -1.05 -22.95 -10.02
C LEU A 44 -0.21 -24.06 -9.42
N GLN A 45 1.11 -24.00 -9.59
CA GLN A 45 2.04 -24.95 -8.96
C GLN A 45 3.24 -24.25 -8.33
N LEU A 46 3.58 -24.67 -7.10
CA LEU A 46 4.85 -24.37 -6.47
C LEU A 46 5.67 -25.65 -6.45
N VAL A 47 6.83 -25.63 -7.11
CA VAL A 47 7.76 -26.76 -7.18
C VAL A 47 8.95 -26.47 -6.28
N TYR A 48 9.11 -27.27 -5.22
CA TYR A 48 10.19 -27.13 -4.25
C TYR A 48 11.34 -28.06 -4.60
N LEU A 49 12.40 -27.51 -5.22
CA LEU A 49 13.52 -28.29 -5.74
C LEU A 49 14.33 -28.98 -4.63
N GLY A 50 14.41 -28.36 -3.45
CA GLY A 50 15.17 -28.89 -2.32
C GLY A 50 14.52 -30.11 -1.65
N SER A 51 13.22 -30.32 -1.81
CA SER A 51 12.50 -31.46 -1.24
C SER A 51 11.80 -32.34 -2.30
N GLY A 52 11.67 -31.87 -3.53
CA GLY A 52 10.91 -32.53 -4.61
C GLY A 52 9.39 -32.33 -4.52
N ASP A 53 8.90 -31.63 -3.50
CA ASP A 53 7.46 -31.44 -3.27
C ASP A 53 6.85 -30.51 -4.32
N VAL A 54 5.59 -30.79 -4.68
CA VAL A 54 4.80 -29.94 -5.57
C VAL A 54 3.47 -29.60 -4.90
N LEU A 55 3.26 -28.33 -4.60
CA LEU A 55 1.97 -27.82 -4.14
C LEU A 55 1.17 -27.39 -5.36
N THR A 56 -0.09 -27.81 -5.45
CA THR A 56 -0.98 -27.53 -6.58
C THR A 56 -2.25 -26.86 -6.09
N TYR A 57 -2.74 -25.89 -6.86
CA TYR A 57 -4.01 -25.20 -6.60
C TYR A 57 -4.73 -24.85 -7.90
N ASP A 58 -6.02 -25.13 -7.99
CA ASP A 58 -6.84 -24.78 -9.14
C ASP A 58 -7.70 -23.56 -8.77
N PRO A 59 -7.37 -22.35 -9.29
CA PRO A 59 -8.00 -21.13 -8.82
C PRO A 59 -9.40 -20.94 -9.38
N VAL A 60 -10.29 -20.37 -8.56
CA VAL A 60 -11.60 -19.90 -9.01
C VAL A 60 -11.67 -18.38 -8.99
N VAL A 61 -12.58 -17.81 -9.78
CA VAL A 61 -12.79 -16.35 -9.90
C VAL A 61 -12.92 -15.66 -8.54
N ALA A 62 -13.72 -16.24 -7.64
CA ALA A 62 -13.92 -15.68 -6.30
C ALA A 62 -12.63 -15.59 -5.45
N ASP A 63 -11.65 -16.47 -5.68
CA ASP A 63 -10.34 -16.35 -5.02
C ASP A 63 -9.57 -15.14 -5.52
N LEU A 64 -9.59 -14.91 -6.84
CA LEU A 64 -8.84 -13.85 -7.47
C LEU A 64 -9.43 -12.48 -7.11
N GLU A 65 -10.75 -12.37 -7.04
CA GLU A 65 -11.43 -11.18 -6.55
C GLU A 65 -11.11 -10.88 -5.07
N ARG A 66 -11.00 -11.91 -4.22
CA ARG A 66 -10.55 -11.74 -2.82
C ARG A 66 -9.13 -11.19 -2.77
N VAL A 67 -8.23 -11.72 -3.60
CA VAL A 67 -6.85 -11.24 -3.71
C VAL A 67 -6.82 -9.81 -4.21
N GLU A 68 -7.61 -9.46 -5.20
CA GLU A 68 -7.72 -8.09 -5.74
C GLU A 68 -8.15 -7.08 -4.66
N ARG A 69 -9.21 -7.39 -3.91
CA ARG A 69 -9.64 -6.51 -2.79
C ARG A 69 -8.53 -6.31 -1.77
N LYS A 70 -7.79 -7.37 -1.43
CA LYS A 70 -6.66 -7.30 -0.50
C LYS A 70 -5.51 -6.45 -1.05
N LEU A 71 -5.24 -6.52 -2.35
CA LEU A 71 -4.20 -5.71 -3.01
C LEU A 71 -4.56 -4.23 -3.05
N LEU A 72 -5.81 -3.91 -3.41
CA LEU A 72 -6.27 -2.52 -3.45
C LEU A 72 -6.20 -1.88 -2.05
N ALA A 73 -6.67 -2.59 -1.02
CA ALA A 73 -6.56 -2.12 0.36
C ALA A 73 -5.09 -1.95 0.81
N LEU A 74 -4.19 -2.85 0.41
CA LEU A 74 -2.77 -2.72 0.69
C LEU A 74 -2.16 -1.51 -0.03
N TRP A 75 -2.56 -1.29 -1.29
CA TRP A 75 -2.11 -0.14 -2.08
C TRP A 75 -2.56 1.19 -1.46
N GLU A 76 -3.82 1.29 -1.03
CA GLU A 76 -4.35 2.46 -0.32
C GLU A 76 -3.56 2.74 0.97
N ALA A 77 -3.26 1.71 1.75
CA ALA A 77 -2.45 1.86 2.96
C ALA A 77 -1.01 2.33 2.65
N ILE A 78 -0.39 1.78 1.59
CA ILE A 78 0.94 2.20 1.12
C ILE A 78 0.91 3.65 0.66
N ALA A 79 -0.09 4.06 -0.13
CA ALA A 79 -0.25 5.42 -0.62
C ALA A 79 -0.37 6.40 0.56
N LEU A 80 -1.25 6.11 1.53
CA LEU A 80 -1.43 6.93 2.72
C LEU A 80 -0.13 7.05 3.55
N ALA A 81 0.56 5.94 3.81
CA ALA A 81 1.83 5.94 4.52
C ALA A 81 2.91 6.71 3.73
N THR A 82 2.86 6.64 2.40
CA THR A 82 3.79 7.37 1.53
C THR A 82 3.57 8.88 1.60
N GLU A 83 2.31 9.32 1.57
CA GLU A 83 1.91 10.73 1.60
C GLU A 83 2.15 11.39 2.96
N THR A 84 1.92 10.63 4.03
CA THR A 84 2.02 11.10 5.43
C THR A 84 3.34 10.78 6.09
N GLY A 85 4.20 9.98 5.45
CA GLY A 85 5.45 9.48 6.03
C GLY A 85 5.27 8.55 7.24
N ASP A 86 4.02 8.22 7.63
CA ASP A 86 3.73 7.38 8.80
C ASP A 86 3.86 5.89 8.45
N TRP A 87 5.08 5.37 8.59
CA TRP A 87 5.40 3.95 8.39
C TRP A 87 5.52 3.23 9.73
N ARG A 88 4.38 2.75 10.24
CA ARG A 88 4.34 2.07 11.55
C ARG A 88 4.96 0.67 11.48
N PRO A 89 5.92 0.35 12.36
CA PRO A 89 6.43 -1.01 12.47
C PRO A 89 5.34 -1.95 13.00
N ARG A 90 5.41 -3.21 12.61
CA ARG A 90 4.54 -4.28 13.12
C ARG A 90 5.40 -5.43 13.64
N PRO A 91 5.58 -5.58 14.96
CA PRO A 91 6.33 -6.68 15.54
C PRO A 91 5.78 -8.04 15.10
N THR A 92 6.68 -8.93 14.66
CA THR A 92 6.40 -10.33 14.34
C THR A 92 7.56 -11.21 14.77
N LYS A 93 7.37 -12.54 14.73
CA LYS A 93 8.47 -13.50 14.96
C LYS A 93 9.62 -13.35 13.95
N LEU A 94 9.40 -12.69 12.81
CA LEU A 94 10.43 -12.44 11.80
C LEU A 94 11.32 -11.24 12.12
N CYS A 95 11.00 -10.42 13.14
CA CYS A 95 11.82 -9.26 13.48
C CYS A 95 13.28 -9.61 13.82
N GLY A 96 13.54 -10.81 14.35
CA GLY A 96 14.91 -11.29 14.60
C GLY A 96 15.74 -11.61 13.34
N TRP A 97 15.11 -11.55 12.16
CA TRP A 97 15.74 -11.76 10.85
C TRP A 97 15.64 -10.50 9.97
N CYS A 98 15.22 -9.36 10.53
CA CYS A 98 15.01 -8.14 9.77
C CYS A 98 16.30 -7.32 9.69
N ASP A 99 16.80 -7.07 8.48
CA ASP A 99 18.01 -6.26 8.26
C ASP A 99 17.90 -4.81 8.78
N HIS A 100 16.67 -4.33 8.99
CA HIS A 100 16.39 -2.97 9.43
C HIS A 100 16.24 -2.84 10.97
N GLN A 101 16.52 -3.91 11.73
CA GLN A 101 16.30 -3.91 13.18
C GLN A 101 17.04 -2.77 13.89
N ALA A 102 18.28 -2.47 13.50
CA ALA A 102 19.10 -1.43 14.12
C ALA A 102 18.50 -0.01 14.00
N VAL A 103 17.64 0.24 13.01
CA VAL A 103 16.99 1.54 12.77
C VAL A 103 15.49 1.52 13.08
N CYS A 104 14.96 0.40 13.58
CA CYS A 104 13.54 0.21 13.84
C CYS A 104 13.11 0.82 15.19
N PRO A 105 12.05 1.64 15.26
CA PRO A 105 11.57 2.25 16.49
C PRO A 105 11.17 1.27 17.59
N GLU A 106 10.65 0.09 17.23
CA GLU A 106 10.30 -0.99 18.19
C GLU A 106 11.50 -1.50 18.98
N PHE A 107 12.71 -1.28 18.48
CA PHE A 107 13.97 -1.66 19.12
C PHE A 107 14.78 -0.42 19.57
N GLY A 108 14.14 0.75 19.64
CA GLY A 108 14.78 2.02 20.01
C GLY A 108 15.64 2.65 18.90
N GLY A 109 15.62 2.09 17.68
CA GLY A 109 16.30 2.65 16.52
C GLY A 109 15.58 3.87 15.96
N THR A 110 16.31 4.74 15.27
CA THR A 110 15.75 5.90 14.57
C THR A 110 15.74 5.63 13.06
N PRO A 111 14.57 5.67 12.39
CA PRO A 111 14.48 5.51 10.94
C PRO A 111 15.28 6.60 10.19
N PRO A 112 15.75 6.31 8.97
CA PRO A 112 16.35 7.34 8.12
C PRO A 112 15.31 8.43 7.80
N VAL A 113 15.81 9.62 7.47
CA VAL A 113 14.97 10.74 7.02
C VAL A 113 14.15 10.30 5.80
N TYR A 114 12.84 10.51 5.88
CA TYR A 114 11.94 10.16 4.79
C TYR A 114 12.21 11.05 3.56
N PRO A 115 12.40 10.48 2.36
CA PRO A 115 12.95 11.22 1.22
C PRO A 115 11.94 12.12 0.50
N LEU A 116 10.62 11.92 0.70
CA LEU A 116 9.59 12.71 0.05
C LEU A 116 9.12 13.85 0.95
N SER A 117 8.71 14.97 0.37
CA SER A 117 8.05 16.05 1.11
C SER A 117 6.70 15.57 1.62
N VAL A 118 6.60 15.41 2.95
CA VAL A 118 5.42 14.89 3.62
C VAL A 118 4.43 16.02 3.91
N ARG A 119 3.14 15.79 3.68
CA ARG A 119 2.09 16.65 4.25
C ARG A 119 1.69 16.06 5.61
N PRO A 120 1.87 16.78 6.73
CA PRO A 120 1.39 16.29 8.02
C PRO A 120 -0.12 16.08 7.95
N ALA A 121 -0.59 14.90 8.38
CA ALA A 121 -2.01 14.63 8.54
C ALA A 121 -2.56 15.52 9.67
N GLY A 122 -3.02 16.73 9.32
CA GLY A 122 -3.48 17.73 10.27
C GLY A 122 -3.30 19.19 9.84
N SER A 123 -2.65 19.49 8.72
CA SER A 123 -2.65 20.85 8.17
C SER A 123 -3.94 21.12 7.38
N SER A 124 -5.09 21.06 8.06
CA SER A 124 -6.25 21.83 7.63
C SER A 124 -5.91 23.29 7.90
N GLU A 125 -5.63 24.05 6.85
CA GLU A 125 -5.61 25.50 6.91
C GLU A 125 -7.03 25.99 7.22
N ASP A 126 -7.38 26.06 8.52
CA ASP A 126 -8.42 26.96 9.00
C ASP A 126 -7.89 28.40 8.84
N GLY A 127 -7.99 28.89 7.61
CA GLY A 127 -7.57 30.23 7.20
C GLY A 127 -8.69 30.96 6.47
N GLN A 128 -9.93 30.86 6.94
CA GLN A 128 -10.99 31.72 6.44
C GLN A 128 -10.86 33.09 7.10
N GLY A 129 -10.39 34.05 6.29
CA GLY A 129 -9.92 35.36 6.72
C GLY A 129 -10.91 36.14 7.59
N THR A 130 -10.36 36.78 8.61
CA THR A 130 -11.01 37.87 9.34
C THR A 130 -11.30 39.02 8.38
N MET A 131 -12.57 39.15 7.97
CA MET A 131 -13.07 40.40 7.42
C MET A 131 -13.00 41.46 8.52
N GLY A 132 -12.04 42.38 8.41
CA GLY A 132 -12.01 43.60 9.20
C GLY A 132 -13.28 44.43 8.94
N PRO A 133 -13.73 45.24 9.92
CA PRO A 133 -15.00 45.95 9.79
C PRO A 133 -14.92 47.00 8.68
N ASP A 134 -15.82 46.88 7.70
CA ASP A 134 -16.10 47.93 6.72
C ASP A 134 -16.48 49.22 7.48
N ARG A 135 -15.57 50.19 7.50
CA ARG A 135 -15.89 51.57 7.85
C ARG A 135 -16.66 52.15 6.67
N ALA A 136 -17.98 52.26 6.82
CA ALA A 136 -18.82 53.05 5.93
C ALA A 136 -18.38 54.53 5.99
N GLU A 137 -17.60 54.96 5.01
CA GLU A 137 -17.24 56.36 4.80
C GLU A 137 -18.36 57.02 3.96
N ALA A 138 -19.31 57.67 4.66
CA ALA A 138 -20.36 58.44 4.02
C ALA A 138 -19.90 59.89 3.79
N GLY A 139 -19.75 60.26 2.52
CA GLY A 139 -20.08 61.60 2.00
C GLY A 139 -19.05 62.72 2.20
N ARG A 140 -18.19 62.94 1.20
CA ARG A 140 -17.56 64.25 0.95
C ARG A 140 -18.51 65.15 0.17
N PRO A 141 -18.83 66.38 0.62
CA PRO A 141 -19.39 67.38 -0.28
C PRO A 141 -18.27 68.03 -1.10
N VAL A 142 -18.59 68.26 -2.37
CA VAL A 142 -17.80 69.00 -3.37
C VAL A 142 -17.75 70.48 -2.99
N ALA A 143 -16.56 71.07 -3.01
CA ALA A 143 -16.38 72.53 -3.07
C ALA A 143 -15.66 72.86 -4.38
N LEU A 144 -16.35 73.57 -5.27
CA LEU A 144 -15.77 74.21 -6.45
C LEU A 144 -14.97 75.44 -5.99
N GLU A 145 -13.80 75.61 -6.59
CA GLU A 145 -12.89 76.74 -6.45
C GLU A 145 -13.51 78.07 -6.93
N GLY A 146 -13.11 79.18 -6.31
CA GLY A 146 -13.40 80.53 -6.78
C GLY A 146 -12.83 81.64 -5.88
N LEU A 147 -11.71 82.21 -6.35
CA LEU A 147 -10.98 83.43 -5.92
C LEU A 147 -10.06 83.35 -4.68
#